data_AF-A0A6P5FB32-F1
#
_entry.id   AF-A0A6P5FB32-F1
#
_cell.length_a   1.000
_cell.length_b   1.000
_cell.length_c   1.000
_cell.angle_alpha   90.00
_cell.angle_beta   90.00
_cell.angle_gamma   90.00
#
_symmetry.space_group_name_H-M   'P 1'
#
loop_
_entity.id
_entity.type
_entity.pdbx_description
1 polymer ?
#
loop_
_entity_poly.entity_id
_entity_poly.type
_entity_poly.pdbx_seq_one_letter_code
_entity_poly.pdbx_strand_id
1 'polypeptide(L)'
;MELRTPSLQNGILRGDEAPNNGGSSSLIFLGTGCSSAVPNARCLIQPSDPPCKVCFQSLSTPPERNPNYRCNTSLLIDYCPDGGEHNYILIDVGKTFREQVLRWFVHHKIPRVDSIILTHEHADAVLGLDDIRVVQPYSATNDIDPTPIYLTQFAMDSIALKFPYLIKKKLKEGEEVRRVAQLDWRIIESHCEKPFTSSGLEFVPLPVIHGEDYISLGFLFGCKSKVAYVSDVSRFPASTEYVISKSGAGQLDLLIIDTLYKYRADVISSTCWTGRLP
;
A
#
# COMPACT_ATOMS: atom_id res chain seq x y z
N MET A 1 13.07 0.91 12.26
CA MET A 1 11.69 1.27 11.90
C MET A 1 10.87 1.17 13.17
N GLU A 2 10.30 2.27 13.67
CA GLU A 2 9.48 2.22 14.89
C GLU A 2 8.02 1.99 14.54
N LEU A 3 7.39 0.99 15.16
CA LEU A 3 5.93 0.81 15.12
C LEU A 3 5.30 1.75 16.14
N ARG A 4 4.68 2.84 15.68
CA ARG A 4 3.94 3.75 16.55
C ARG A 4 2.47 3.32 16.63
N THR A 5 2.03 2.96 17.83
CA THR A 5 0.60 2.85 18.18
C THR A 5 0.21 4.04 19.06
N PRO A 6 -0.98 4.65 18.89
CA PRO A 6 -1.35 5.81 19.68
C PRO A 6 -1.77 5.39 21.09
N SER A 7 -1.22 6.06 22.12
CA SER A 7 -1.85 6.16 23.43
C SER A 7 -2.51 7.53 23.54
N LEU A 8 -3.77 7.56 23.99
CA LEU A 8 -4.55 8.78 24.19
C LEU A 8 -4.39 9.26 25.63
N GLN A 9 -3.89 10.48 25.82
CA GLN A 9 -4.13 11.25 27.04
C GLN A 9 -4.78 12.60 26.70
N ASN A 10 -5.98 12.76 27.24
CA ASN A 10 -6.77 13.96 27.54
C ASN A 10 -6.82 15.09 26.51
N GLY A 11 -7.99 15.21 25.89
CA GLY A 11 -8.35 16.32 25.03
C GLY A 11 -8.31 17.66 25.76
N ILE A 12 -7.55 18.58 25.17
CA ILE A 12 -7.75 20.02 25.07
C ILE A 12 -6.97 20.43 23.82
N LEU A 13 -7.61 21.16 22.91
CA LEU A 13 -6.94 21.80 21.78
C LEU A 13 -6.05 22.92 22.33
N ARG A 14 -4.73 22.72 22.32
CA ARG A 14 -3.73 23.78 22.42
C ARG A 14 -2.88 23.79 21.16
N GLY A 15 -2.79 24.97 20.55
CA GLY A 15 -1.77 25.28 19.56
C GLY A 15 -0.38 25.30 20.19
N ASP A 16 0.61 25.09 19.33
CA ASP A 16 2.06 25.11 19.57
C ASP A 16 2.63 23.95 20.39
N GLU A 17 2.66 22.77 19.77
CA GLU A 17 3.87 21.94 19.79
C GLU A 17 4.25 21.61 18.35
N ALA A 18 5.38 22.16 17.90
CA ALA A 18 6.03 21.71 16.68
C ALA A 18 6.28 20.20 16.80
N PRO A 19 5.98 19.35 15.78
CA PRO A 19 6.24 17.93 15.90
C PRO A 19 7.76 17.72 15.90
N ASN A 20 8.31 17.55 17.09
CA ASN A 20 9.66 17.04 17.27
C ASN A 20 9.63 15.53 16.92
N ASN A 21 10.03 15.14 15.71
CA ASN A 21 10.49 13.77 15.35
C ASN A 21 10.95 13.59 13.88
N GLY A 22 11.65 14.56 13.29
CA GLY A 22 12.00 14.56 11.86
C GLY A 22 13.22 13.73 11.46
N GLY A 23 13.29 12.43 11.78
CA GLY A 23 14.46 11.64 11.36
C GLY A 23 14.33 10.11 11.32
N SER A 24 13.13 9.54 11.37
CA SER A 24 12.96 8.08 11.40
C SER A 24 11.92 7.60 10.41
N SER A 25 12.22 6.51 9.69
CA SER A 25 11.25 5.86 8.79
C SER A 25 10.06 5.26 9.53
N SER A 26 8.87 5.31 8.91
CA SER A 26 7.63 4.77 9.45
C SER A 26 6.78 4.03 8.40
N LEU A 27 5.84 3.22 8.87
CA LEU A 27 4.85 2.51 8.06
C LEU A 27 3.45 3.04 8.37
N ILE A 28 2.71 3.43 7.35
CA ILE A 28 1.37 3.97 7.48
C ILE A 28 0.42 3.09 6.66
N PHE A 29 -0.43 2.34 7.36
CA PHE A 29 -1.45 1.49 6.74
C PHE A 29 -2.60 2.36 6.23
N LEU A 30 -2.61 2.63 4.92
CA LEU A 30 -3.64 3.45 4.29
C LEU A 30 -4.97 2.70 4.18
N GLY A 31 -4.91 1.39 4.00
CA GLY A 31 -6.06 0.51 4.08
C GLY A 31 -5.69 -0.92 4.43
N THR A 32 -6.63 -1.60 5.07
CA THR A 32 -6.51 -2.98 5.57
C THR A 32 -7.77 -3.80 5.27
N GLY A 33 -8.58 -3.33 4.32
CA GLY A 33 -9.83 -3.93 3.90
C GLY A 33 -9.63 -4.81 2.68
N CYS A 34 -10.56 -5.73 2.47
CA CYS A 34 -10.57 -6.55 1.26
C CYS A 34 -10.89 -5.73 0.00
N SER A 35 -11.00 -6.41 -1.14
CA SER A 35 -11.32 -5.78 -2.43
C SER A 35 -12.61 -4.94 -2.40
N SER A 36 -13.60 -5.31 -1.58
CA SER A 36 -14.86 -4.57 -1.45
C SER A 36 -14.83 -3.44 -0.42
N ALA A 37 -13.70 -3.24 0.26
CA ALA A 37 -13.57 -2.38 1.45
C ALA A 37 -14.53 -2.79 2.58
N VAL A 38 -14.44 -2.12 3.73
CA VAL A 38 -15.40 -2.22 4.83
C VAL A 38 -15.85 -0.81 5.21
N PRO A 39 -17.17 -0.55 5.28
CA PRO A 39 -18.28 -1.49 5.16
C PRO A 39 -18.48 -2.07 3.76
N ASN A 40 -18.97 -3.31 3.70
CA ASN A 40 -19.57 -3.80 2.45
C ASN A 40 -20.91 -3.06 2.26
N ALA A 41 -21.03 -2.31 1.16
CA ALA A 41 -22.22 -1.50 0.88
C ALA A 41 -23.51 -2.32 0.89
N ARG A 42 -23.49 -3.57 0.41
CA ARG A 42 -24.65 -4.47 0.40
C ARG A 42 -25.16 -4.75 1.81
N CYS A 43 -24.26 -4.97 2.78
CA CYS A 43 -24.64 -5.19 4.18
C CYS A 43 -25.40 -4.01 4.80
N LEU A 44 -25.26 -2.81 4.23
CA LEU A 44 -25.90 -1.60 4.73
C LEU A 44 -27.23 -1.31 4.04
N ILE A 45 -27.27 -1.44 2.71
CA ILE A 45 -28.51 -1.18 1.93
C ILE A 45 -29.50 -2.35 1.99
N GLN A 46 -29.02 -3.56 2.29
CA GLN A 46 -29.80 -4.78 2.48
C GLN A 46 -29.31 -5.50 3.74
N PRO A 47 -29.59 -4.96 4.93
CA PRO A 47 -29.12 -5.55 6.17
C PRO A 47 -29.71 -6.95 6.37
N SER A 48 -28.85 -7.89 6.79
CA SER A 48 -29.27 -9.19 7.29
C SER A 48 -29.99 -9.07 8.63
N ASP A 49 -30.65 -10.15 9.08
CA ASP A 49 -31.20 -10.26 10.43
C ASP A 49 -30.54 -11.44 11.18
N PRO A 50 -29.68 -11.19 12.19
CA PRO A 50 -29.25 -9.87 12.67
C PRO A 50 -28.30 -9.16 11.69
N PRO A 51 -28.17 -7.81 11.75
CA PRO A 51 -27.28 -7.07 10.86
C PRO A 51 -25.81 -7.35 11.13
N CYS A 52 -24.99 -7.24 10.09
CA CYS A 52 -23.54 -7.40 10.21
C CYS A 52 -22.94 -6.34 11.16
N LYS A 53 -22.55 -6.78 12.37
CA LYS A 53 -22.01 -5.92 13.42
C LYS A 53 -20.82 -5.08 12.97
N VAL A 54 -19.91 -5.66 12.18
CA VAL A 54 -18.70 -4.97 11.70
C VAL A 54 -19.05 -3.84 10.73
N CYS A 55 -19.89 -4.10 9.72
CA CYS A 55 -20.29 -3.07 8.76
C CYS A 55 -21.08 -1.95 9.45
N PHE A 56 -21.97 -2.27 10.39
CA PHE A 56 -22.69 -1.24 11.12
C PHE A 56 -21.79 -0.38 12.01
N GLN A 57 -20.87 -1.02 12.76
CA GLN A 57 -19.89 -0.31 13.59
C GLN A 57 -18.93 0.56 12.78
N SER A 58 -18.64 0.17 11.53
CA SER A 58 -17.77 0.95 10.64
C SER A 58 -18.36 2.31 10.25
N LEU A 59 -19.67 2.52 10.37
CA LEU A 59 -20.27 3.85 10.14
C LEU A 59 -20.65 4.59 11.43
N SER A 60 -20.81 3.85 12.53
CA SER A 60 -21.25 4.43 13.81
C SER A 60 -20.09 4.88 14.70
N THR A 61 -18.85 4.47 14.39
CA THR A 61 -17.65 4.82 15.16
C THR A 61 -16.93 5.99 14.51
N PRO A 62 -16.53 7.04 15.27
CA PRO A 62 -15.77 8.17 14.73
C PRO A 62 -14.50 7.73 14.00
N PRO A 63 -14.16 8.31 12.82
CA PRO A 63 -13.07 7.84 11.96
C PRO A 63 -11.72 7.66 12.66
N GLU A 64 -11.42 8.46 13.68
CA GLU A 64 -10.15 8.46 14.43
C GLU A 64 -10.00 7.23 15.33
N ARG A 65 -11.11 6.56 15.65
CA ARG A 65 -11.15 5.40 16.56
C ARG A 65 -11.79 4.18 15.90
N ASN A 66 -11.95 4.21 14.58
CA ASN A 66 -12.75 3.23 13.85
C ASN A 66 -11.87 2.22 13.11
N PRO A 67 -11.53 1.07 13.72
CA PRO A 67 -10.76 0.03 13.06
C PRO A 67 -11.57 -0.74 12.02
N ASN A 68 -12.89 -0.54 11.97
CA ASN A 68 -13.80 -1.29 11.12
C ASN A 68 -14.09 -0.59 9.79
N TYR A 69 -13.79 0.71 9.66
CA TYR A 69 -13.82 1.39 8.37
C TYR A 69 -12.47 1.19 7.67
N ARG A 70 -12.44 0.29 6.68
CA ARG A 70 -11.21 -0.18 6.04
C ARG A 70 -11.28 0.03 4.54
N CYS A 71 -10.46 0.96 4.04
CA CYS A 71 -10.20 1.15 2.61
C CYS A 71 -9.50 -0.08 2.01
N ASN A 72 -9.40 -0.17 0.67
CA ASN A 72 -8.62 -1.22 0.00
C ASN A 72 -7.17 -1.25 0.52
N THR A 73 -6.59 -2.44 0.56
CA THR A 73 -5.24 -2.68 1.05
C THR A 73 -4.23 -1.76 0.36
N SER A 74 -3.45 -1.02 1.15
CA SER A 74 -2.38 -0.15 0.67
C SER A 74 -1.48 0.26 1.84
N LEU A 75 -0.19 0.39 1.57
CA LEU A 75 0.83 0.75 2.55
C LEU A 75 1.62 1.95 2.04
N LEU A 76 1.74 3.00 2.85
CA LEU A 76 2.72 4.04 2.61
C LEU A 76 3.93 3.83 3.52
N ILE A 77 5.10 3.83 2.91
CA ILE A 77 6.39 3.83 3.58
C ILE A 77 6.90 5.26 3.55
N ASP A 78 6.99 5.87 4.73
CA ASP A 78 7.71 7.13 4.92
C ASP A 78 9.16 6.77 5.23
N TYR A 79 10.03 6.86 4.23
CA TYR A 79 11.42 6.41 4.30
C TYR A 79 12.37 7.59 4.52
N CYS A 80 13.04 7.61 5.66
CA CYS A 80 14.04 8.62 6.02
C CYS A 80 15.33 7.90 6.45
N PRO A 81 16.28 7.68 5.52
CA PRO A 81 17.57 7.09 5.86
C PRO A 81 18.41 8.09 6.66
N ASP A 82 18.86 7.66 7.84
CA ASP A 82 19.81 8.39 8.71
C ASP A 82 19.46 9.86 8.99
N GLY A 83 18.17 10.17 9.11
CA GLY A 83 17.69 11.53 9.39
C GLY A 83 17.76 12.48 8.19
N GLY A 84 17.94 11.94 6.98
CA GLY A 84 17.94 12.70 5.72
C GLY A 84 16.54 13.08 5.23
N GLU A 85 16.43 13.38 3.94
CA GLU A 85 15.15 13.72 3.33
C GLU A 85 14.18 12.53 3.34
N HIS A 86 12.91 12.82 3.63
CA HIS A 86 11.82 11.85 3.59
C HIS A 86 11.44 11.52 2.15
N ASN A 87 11.28 10.23 1.87
CA ASN A 87 10.77 9.69 0.62
C ASN A 87 9.51 8.86 0.91
N TYR A 88 8.41 9.18 0.23
CA TYR A 88 7.11 8.56 0.42
C TYR A 88 6.85 7.54 -0.70
N ILE A 89 6.96 6.26 -0.35
CA ILE A 89 6.81 5.12 -1.27
C ILE A 89 5.46 4.47 -1.01
N LEU A 90 4.61 4.40 -2.03
CA LEU A 90 3.26 3.86 -1.92
C LEU A 90 3.20 2.45 -2.51
N ILE A 91 2.68 1.48 -1.77
CA ILE A 91 2.35 0.15 -2.28
C ILE A 91 0.84 0.09 -2.53
N ASP A 92 0.49 -0.13 -3.79
CA ASP A 92 -0.86 -0.17 -4.35
C ASP A 92 -1.67 1.15 -4.24
N VAL A 93 -2.48 1.38 -5.27
CA VAL A 93 -3.34 2.56 -5.44
C VAL A 93 -4.74 2.11 -5.85
N GLY A 94 -5.48 1.54 -4.90
CA GLY A 94 -6.82 1.03 -5.10
C GLY A 94 -7.89 2.10 -5.35
N LYS A 95 -9.11 1.67 -5.68
CA LYS A 95 -10.29 2.57 -5.89
C LYS A 95 -10.64 3.45 -4.69
N THR A 96 -10.17 3.13 -3.49
CA THR A 96 -10.36 3.97 -2.29
C THR A 96 -9.26 5.02 -2.08
N PHE A 97 -8.33 5.20 -3.02
CA PHE A 97 -7.16 6.06 -2.85
C PHE A 97 -7.48 7.50 -2.45
N ARG A 98 -8.45 8.14 -3.12
CA ARG A 98 -8.88 9.50 -2.75
C ARG A 98 -9.30 9.60 -1.28
N GLU A 99 -9.98 8.58 -0.75
CA GLU A 99 -10.37 8.54 0.66
C GLU A 99 -9.14 8.36 1.58
N GLN A 100 -8.21 7.48 1.19
CA GLN A 100 -6.95 7.27 1.92
C GLN A 100 -6.14 8.56 2.03
N VAL A 101 -6.09 9.37 0.97
CA VAL A 101 -5.46 10.70 0.98
C VAL A 101 -6.13 11.60 2.01
N LEU A 102 -7.46 11.75 1.95
CA LEU A 102 -8.19 12.61 2.88
C LEU A 102 -8.03 12.19 4.34
N ARG A 103 -8.01 10.88 4.63
CA ARG A 103 -7.90 10.37 5.99
C ARG A 103 -6.48 10.39 6.52
N TRP A 104 -5.51 9.88 5.76
CA TRP A 104 -4.19 9.57 6.27
C TRP A 104 -3.13 10.56 5.82
N PHE A 105 -3.18 11.05 4.58
CA PHE A 105 -2.19 12.03 4.11
C PHE A 105 -2.35 13.35 4.83
N VAL A 106 -3.59 13.81 5.02
CA VAL A 106 -3.89 15.01 5.79
C VAL A 106 -3.47 14.83 7.26
N HIS A 107 -3.80 13.69 7.87
CA HIS A 107 -3.49 13.42 9.28
C HIS A 107 -1.98 13.35 9.55
N HIS A 108 -1.23 12.65 8.70
CA HIS A 108 0.22 12.49 8.83
C HIS A 108 1.02 13.59 8.13
N LYS A 109 0.35 14.58 7.53
CA LYS A 109 0.97 15.70 6.79
C LYS A 109 1.91 15.22 5.66
N ILE A 110 1.50 14.17 4.94
CA ILE A 110 2.24 13.63 3.80
C ILE A 110 2.05 14.57 2.61
N PRO A 111 3.13 15.17 2.07
CA PRO A 111 3.01 16.22 1.07
C PRO A 111 2.91 15.71 -0.38
N ARG A 112 3.41 14.49 -0.64
CA ARG A 112 3.56 13.92 -1.99
C ARG A 112 3.74 12.40 -1.95
N VAL A 113 3.82 11.79 -3.12
CA VAL A 113 4.33 10.41 -3.31
C VAL A 113 5.51 10.45 -4.28
N ASP A 114 6.65 9.90 -3.86
CA ASP A 114 7.90 9.90 -4.62
C ASP A 114 8.00 8.69 -5.56
N SER A 115 7.38 7.57 -5.21
CA SER A 115 7.28 6.38 -6.08
C SER A 115 6.13 5.48 -5.65
N ILE A 116 5.67 4.65 -6.61
CA ILE A 116 4.57 3.70 -6.41
C ILE A 116 5.05 2.31 -6.80
N ILE A 117 4.67 1.31 -6.04
CA ILE A 117 4.92 -0.10 -6.32
C ILE A 117 3.56 -0.81 -6.40
N LEU A 118 3.28 -1.51 -7.49
CA LEU A 118 2.04 -2.28 -7.64
C LEU A 118 2.31 -3.76 -7.40
N THR A 119 1.55 -4.36 -6.49
CA THR A 119 1.63 -5.79 -6.18
C THR A 119 1.09 -6.63 -7.33
N HIS A 120 -0.01 -6.18 -7.93
CA HIS A 120 -0.73 -6.86 -9.00
C HIS A 120 -1.78 -5.93 -9.65
N GLU A 121 -2.47 -6.37 -10.71
CA GLU A 121 -3.34 -5.50 -11.54
C GLU A 121 -4.84 -5.56 -11.23
N HIS A 122 -5.26 -6.17 -10.11
CA HIS A 122 -6.67 -6.18 -9.73
C HIS A 122 -7.17 -4.78 -9.34
N ALA A 123 -8.48 -4.63 -9.43
CA ALA A 123 -9.14 -3.33 -9.34
C ALA A 123 -8.91 -2.60 -8.00
N ASP A 124 -8.86 -3.35 -6.92
CA ASP A 124 -8.57 -2.88 -5.59
C ASP A 124 -7.09 -2.52 -5.35
N ALA A 125 -6.18 -2.88 -6.26
CA ALA A 125 -4.79 -2.47 -6.23
C ALA A 125 -4.48 -1.30 -7.19
N VAL A 126 -5.26 -1.10 -8.27
CA VAL A 126 -4.89 -0.14 -9.33
C VAL A 126 -5.94 0.90 -9.75
N LEU A 127 -7.21 0.79 -9.32
CA LEU A 127 -8.23 1.71 -9.85
C LEU A 127 -8.15 3.16 -9.33
N GLY A 128 -7.29 3.44 -8.37
CA GLY A 128 -6.99 4.80 -7.92
C GLY A 128 -5.89 5.50 -8.73
N LEU A 129 -5.31 4.85 -9.74
CA LEU A 129 -4.24 5.42 -10.56
C LEU A 129 -4.61 6.78 -11.20
N ASP A 130 -5.89 6.99 -11.55
CA ASP A 130 -6.39 8.25 -12.11
C ASP A 130 -6.29 9.42 -11.10
N ASP A 131 -6.43 9.13 -9.81
CA ASP A 131 -6.40 10.12 -8.72
C ASP A 131 -4.98 10.48 -8.27
N ILE A 132 -3.93 9.80 -8.75
CA ILE A 132 -2.52 10.02 -8.32
C ILE A 132 -2.07 11.46 -8.52
N ARG A 133 -2.65 12.17 -9.49
CA ARG A 133 -2.30 13.56 -9.77
C ARG A 133 -2.38 14.45 -8.52
N VAL A 134 -3.22 14.12 -7.54
CA VAL A 134 -3.35 14.86 -6.27
C VAL A 134 -2.11 14.80 -5.38
N VAL A 135 -1.26 13.77 -5.55
CA VAL A 135 -0.04 13.56 -4.76
C VAL A 135 1.25 13.80 -5.56
N GLN A 136 1.14 14.24 -6.81
CA GLN A 136 2.28 14.68 -7.59
C GLN A 136 2.63 16.14 -7.25
N PRO A 137 3.90 16.56 -7.45
CA PRO A 137 4.25 17.97 -7.40
C PRO A 137 3.32 18.80 -8.30
N TYR A 138 2.93 19.99 -7.85
CA TYR A 138 2.12 20.89 -8.65
C TYR A 138 3.00 21.81 -9.50
N SER A 139 2.75 21.86 -10.80
CA SER A 139 3.33 22.83 -11.73
C SER A 139 2.23 23.42 -12.61
N ALA A 140 2.17 24.75 -12.74
CA ALA A 140 1.17 25.43 -13.55
C ALA A 140 1.27 25.07 -15.04
N THR A 141 2.51 24.82 -15.51
CA THR A 141 2.85 24.37 -16.86
C THR A 141 2.78 22.86 -17.03
N ASN A 142 2.50 22.12 -15.95
CA ASN A 142 2.59 20.66 -15.91
C ASN A 142 3.98 20.15 -16.30
N ASP A 143 5.03 20.93 -15.99
CA ASP A 143 6.41 20.51 -16.12
C ASP A 143 6.87 19.96 -14.75
N ILE A 144 6.69 18.65 -14.58
CA ILE A 144 7.10 17.91 -13.39
C ILE A 144 7.78 16.62 -13.82
N ASP A 145 8.67 16.11 -12.97
CA ASP A 145 9.19 14.77 -13.17
C ASP A 145 8.07 13.74 -13.01
N PRO A 146 7.89 12.82 -13.98
CA PRO A 146 6.89 11.78 -13.86
C PRO A 146 7.15 10.88 -12.65
N THR A 147 6.09 10.51 -11.92
CA THR A 147 6.20 9.61 -10.76
C THR A 147 6.54 8.19 -11.23
N PRO A 148 7.64 7.59 -10.75
CA PRO A 148 7.98 6.21 -11.04
C PRO A 148 6.92 5.23 -10.50
N ILE A 149 6.47 4.31 -11.34
CA ILE A 149 5.61 3.19 -10.95
C ILE A 149 6.29 1.88 -11.29
N TYR A 150 6.54 1.07 -10.27
CA TYR A 150 7.18 -0.23 -10.38
C TYR A 150 6.14 -1.34 -10.41
N LEU A 151 6.18 -2.19 -11.44
CA LEU A 151 5.20 -3.25 -11.66
C LEU A 151 5.77 -4.34 -12.57
N THR A 152 5.16 -5.52 -12.57
CA THR A 152 5.54 -6.59 -13.51
C THR A 152 5.08 -6.27 -14.94
N GLN A 153 5.69 -6.91 -15.93
CA GLN A 153 5.22 -6.78 -17.33
C GLN A 153 3.76 -7.22 -17.48
N PHE A 154 3.36 -8.29 -16.79
CA PHE A 154 1.99 -8.77 -16.77
C PHE A 154 0.99 -7.72 -16.28
N ALA A 155 1.32 -7.04 -15.17
CA ALA A 155 0.49 -5.96 -14.65
C ALA A 155 0.46 -4.76 -15.61
N MET A 156 1.60 -4.42 -16.23
CA MET A 156 1.71 -3.34 -17.21
C MET A 156 0.81 -3.57 -18.43
N ASP A 157 0.81 -4.78 -18.99
CA ASP A 157 -0.02 -5.13 -20.15
C ASP A 157 -1.51 -4.93 -19.86
N SER A 158 -1.94 -5.30 -18.65
CA SER A 158 -3.31 -5.10 -18.21
C SER A 158 -3.66 -3.64 -17.94
N ILE A 159 -2.75 -2.89 -17.29
CA ILE A 159 -2.92 -1.46 -17.04
C ILE A 159 -2.99 -0.68 -18.34
N ALA A 160 -2.24 -1.07 -19.37
CA ALA A 160 -2.30 -0.42 -20.68
C ALA A 160 -3.68 -0.53 -21.35
N LEU A 161 -4.41 -1.61 -21.07
CA LEU A 161 -5.80 -1.80 -21.52
C LEU A 161 -6.80 -1.01 -20.68
N LYS A 162 -6.62 -0.97 -19.35
CA LYS A 162 -7.52 -0.27 -18.41
C LYS A 162 -7.38 1.25 -18.48
N PHE A 163 -6.16 1.75 -18.63
CA PHE A 163 -5.79 3.16 -18.57
C PHE A 163 -4.96 3.60 -19.78
N PRO A 164 -5.46 3.45 -21.03
CA PRO A 164 -4.70 3.76 -22.24
C PRO A 164 -4.29 5.24 -22.35
N TYR A 165 -4.88 6.12 -21.55
CA TYR A 165 -4.53 7.54 -21.46
C TYR A 165 -3.41 7.85 -20.46
N LEU A 166 -3.12 6.95 -19.51
CA LEU A 166 -1.98 7.04 -18.59
C LEU A 166 -0.70 6.42 -19.19
N ILE A 167 -0.85 5.62 -20.24
CA ILE A 167 0.30 5.12 -21.00
C ILE A 167 0.78 6.22 -21.94
N LYS A 168 2.04 6.63 -21.74
CA LYS A 168 2.69 7.74 -22.47
C LYS A 168 2.48 7.59 -23.98
N LYS A 169 1.65 8.45 -24.57
CA LYS A 169 1.61 8.69 -26.01
C LYS A 169 2.37 9.99 -26.28
N LYS A 170 3.25 10.00 -27.28
CA LYS A 170 3.74 11.28 -27.82
C LYS A 170 2.50 12.08 -28.23
N LEU A 171 2.33 13.27 -27.67
CA LEU A 171 1.32 14.22 -28.14
C LEU A 171 1.52 14.37 -29.64
N LYS A 172 0.45 14.22 -30.42
CA LYS A 172 0.53 14.56 -31.84
C LYS A 172 0.65 16.08 -31.96
N GLU A 173 1.30 16.52 -33.02
CA GLU A 173 1.42 17.95 -33.33
C GLU A 173 0.00 18.55 -33.42
N GLY A 174 -0.29 19.54 -32.56
CA GLY A 174 -1.61 20.18 -32.45
C GLY A 174 -2.56 19.61 -31.38
N GLU A 175 -2.20 18.57 -30.63
CA GLU A 175 -3.01 18.10 -29.49
C GLU A 175 -2.76 18.95 -28.23
N GLU A 176 -3.84 19.37 -27.56
CA GLU A 176 -3.76 20.06 -26.26
C GLU A 176 -3.16 19.14 -25.19
N VAL A 177 -2.32 19.71 -24.32
CA VAL A 177 -1.75 19.02 -23.17
C VAL A 177 -2.88 18.59 -22.23
N ARG A 178 -3.18 17.29 -22.21
CA ARG A 178 -4.11 16.72 -21.24
C ARG A 178 -3.49 16.75 -19.85
N ARG A 179 -4.22 17.29 -18.88
CA ARG A 179 -3.80 17.37 -17.47
C ARG A 179 -4.08 16.05 -16.72
N VAL A 180 -3.43 14.97 -17.17
CA VAL A 180 -3.46 13.66 -16.50
C VAL A 180 -2.21 13.45 -15.64
N ALA A 181 -2.21 12.42 -14.78
CA ALA A 181 -1.03 12.06 -14.01
C ALA A 181 0.16 11.75 -14.93
N GLN A 182 1.36 12.20 -14.54
CA GLN A 182 2.58 11.94 -15.29
C GLN A 182 3.31 10.75 -14.69
N LEU A 183 3.34 9.62 -15.38
CA LEU A 183 3.84 8.36 -14.84
C LEU A 183 5.05 7.85 -15.65
N ASP A 184 6.05 7.36 -14.93
CA ASP A 184 7.21 6.64 -15.48
C ASP A 184 7.10 5.15 -15.13
N TRP A 185 6.68 4.34 -16.10
CA TRP A 185 6.43 2.92 -15.91
C TRP A 185 7.75 2.12 -15.92
N ARG A 186 8.06 1.45 -14.81
CA ARG A 186 9.30 0.69 -14.60
C ARG A 186 9.01 -0.78 -14.37
N ILE A 187 9.43 -1.62 -15.31
CA ILE A 187 9.22 -3.07 -15.20
C ILE A 187 10.18 -3.66 -14.18
N ILE A 188 9.63 -4.40 -13.21
CA ILE A 188 10.37 -5.22 -12.25
C ILE A 188 10.22 -6.71 -12.57
N GLU A 189 11.22 -7.50 -12.24
CA GLU A 189 11.16 -8.96 -12.35
C GLU A 189 10.42 -9.56 -11.15
N SER A 190 9.62 -10.60 -11.39
CA SER A 190 8.89 -11.32 -10.36
C SER A 190 9.73 -12.47 -9.77
N HIS A 191 10.92 -12.15 -9.26
CA HIS A 191 11.87 -13.11 -8.72
C HIS A 191 12.57 -12.57 -7.48
N CYS A 192 12.79 -13.43 -6.47
CA CYS A 192 13.44 -13.06 -5.22
C CYS A 192 14.91 -12.64 -5.39
N GLU A 193 15.57 -13.12 -6.44
CA GLU A 193 16.97 -12.83 -6.76
C GLU A 193 17.16 -11.51 -7.52
N LYS A 194 16.06 -10.80 -7.82
CA LYS A 194 16.03 -9.59 -8.65
C LYS A 194 15.52 -8.40 -7.85
N PRO A 195 16.28 -7.93 -6.84
CA PRO A 195 15.89 -6.75 -6.10
C PRO A 195 15.87 -5.51 -7.00
N PHE A 196 15.09 -4.52 -6.59
CA PHE A 196 15.04 -3.21 -7.23
C PHE A 196 15.04 -2.11 -6.17
N THR A 197 15.43 -0.90 -6.56
CA THR A 197 15.42 0.26 -5.67
C THR A 197 14.34 1.24 -6.08
N SER A 198 13.53 1.65 -5.11
CA SER A 198 12.49 2.67 -5.23
C SER A 198 12.76 3.77 -4.21
N SER A 199 12.93 5.01 -4.67
CA SER A 199 13.23 6.18 -3.82
C SER A 199 14.27 5.93 -2.71
N GLY A 200 15.36 5.24 -3.06
CA GLY A 200 16.48 4.94 -2.16
C GLY A 200 16.28 3.75 -1.20
N LEU A 201 15.12 3.09 -1.22
CA LEU A 201 14.88 1.85 -0.47
C LEU A 201 14.92 0.65 -1.43
N GLU A 202 15.69 -0.37 -1.06
CA GLU A 202 15.75 -1.64 -1.78
C GLU A 202 14.56 -2.53 -1.39
N PHE A 203 13.95 -3.15 -2.41
CA PHE A 203 12.88 -4.11 -2.31
C PHE A 203 13.27 -5.41 -2.98
N VAL A 204 12.99 -6.51 -2.29
CA VAL A 204 13.05 -7.86 -2.85
C VAL A 204 11.62 -8.29 -3.20
N PRO A 205 11.29 -8.53 -4.48
CA PRO A 205 10.02 -9.09 -4.88
C PRO A 205 9.80 -10.47 -4.24
N LEU A 206 8.60 -10.72 -3.73
CA LEU A 206 8.20 -12.00 -3.16
C LEU A 206 7.02 -12.57 -3.95
N PRO A 207 7.25 -13.39 -4.99
CA PRO A 207 6.17 -14.00 -5.75
C PRO A 207 5.31 -14.89 -4.85
N VAL A 208 4.01 -14.66 -4.83
CA VAL A 208 3.07 -15.48 -4.05
C VAL A 208 1.90 -15.89 -4.93
N ILE A 209 1.30 -17.03 -4.60
CA ILE A 209 0.15 -17.54 -5.33
C ILE A 209 -1.08 -16.88 -4.72
N HIS A 210 -1.93 -16.29 -5.56
CA HIS A 210 -3.17 -15.63 -5.17
C HIS A 210 -4.34 -16.25 -5.94
N GLY A 211 -5.05 -17.17 -5.28
CA GLY A 211 -6.05 -18.03 -5.93
C GLY A 211 -5.44 -19.37 -6.35
N GLU A 212 -5.70 -19.80 -7.58
CA GLU A 212 -5.23 -21.09 -8.12
C GLU A 212 -3.90 -20.93 -8.88
N ASP A 213 -3.92 -20.22 -10.01
CA ASP A 213 -2.80 -20.13 -10.95
C ASP A 213 -2.32 -18.69 -11.22
N TYR A 214 -2.59 -17.78 -10.28
CA TYR A 214 -2.23 -16.37 -10.43
C TYR A 214 -1.13 -15.99 -9.44
N ILE A 215 -0.17 -15.19 -9.91
CA ILE A 215 0.96 -14.71 -9.12
C ILE A 215 0.77 -13.23 -8.83
N SER A 216 0.68 -12.88 -7.55
CA SER A 216 0.85 -11.51 -7.06
C SER A 216 2.24 -11.35 -6.44
N LEU A 217 2.63 -10.12 -6.14
CA LEU A 217 3.87 -9.84 -5.42
C LEU A 217 3.58 -9.37 -3.99
N GLY A 218 4.27 -9.98 -3.03
CA GLY A 218 4.66 -9.30 -1.80
C GLY A 218 6.03 -8.64 -1.96
N PHE A 219 6.48 -7.95 -0.92
CA PHE A 219 7.80 -7.33 -0.91
C PHE A 219 8.49 -7.48 0.45
N LEU A 220 9.77 -7.83 0.41
CA LEU A 220 10.67 -7.79 1.55
C LEU A 220 11.55 -6.54 1.45
N PHE A 221 11.63 -5.74 2.51
CA PHE A 221 12.43 -4.51 2.52
C PHE A 221 12.93 -4.16 3.93
N GLY A 222 13.86 -3.20 3.99
CA GLY A 222 14.37 -2.63 5.22
C GLY A 222 15.68 -3.26 5.70
N CYS A 223 16.67 -2.40 6.02
CA CYS A 223 18.00 -2.83 6.42
C CYS A 223 18.14 -3.02 7.94
N LYS A 224 17.70 -2.04 8.73
CA LYS A 224 17.76 -2.07 10.21
C LYS A 224 16.60 -2.84 10.84
N SER A 225 15.44 -2.83 10.16
CA SER A 225 14.26 -3.59 10.55
C SER A 225 13.69 -4.22 9.29
N LYS A 226 13.64 -5.55 9.26
CA LYS A 226 13.28 -6.33 8.09
C LYS A 226 11.77 -6.59 8.08
N VAL A 227 11.11 -6.13 7.04
CA VAL A 227 9.66 -6.17 6.90
C VAL A 227 9.28 -6.95 5.66
N ALA A 228 8.38 -7.92 5.81
CA ALA A 228 7.71 -8.57 4.69
C ALA A 228 6.25 -8.11 4.63
N TYR A 229 5.83 -7.61 3.47
CA TYR A 229 4.46 -7.19 3.19
C TYR A 229 3.85 -8.03 2.08
N VAL A 230 2.80 -8.79 2.40
CA VAL A 230 2.15 -9.74 1.50
C VAL A 230 0.63 -9.61 1.63
N SER A 231 0.01 -8.78 0.80
CA SER A 231 -1.41 -8.39 0.94
C SER A 231 -2.42 -9.40 0.41
N ASP A 232 -2.08 -10.10 -0.66
CA ASP A 232 -2.99 -10.95 -1.44
C ASP A 232 -2.31 -12.30 -1.68
N VAL A 233 -2.60 -13.29 -0.83
CA VAL A 233 -1.92 -14.60 -0.89
C VAL A 233 -2.86 -15.75 -0.48
N SER A 234 -2.84 -16.81 -1.28
CA SER A 234 -3.41 -18.12 -0.93
C SER A 234 -2.33 -19.14 -0.56
N ARG A 235 -1.14 -19.07 -1.16
CA ARG A 235 -0.02 -20.00 -0.90
C ARG A 235 1.32 -19.36 -1.20
N PHE A 236 2.34 -19.69 -0.40
CA PHE A 236 3.72 -19.32 -0.67
C PHE A 236 4.42 -20.40 -1.51
N PRO A 237 5.08 -20.03 -2.62
CA PRO A 237 6.07 -20.88 -3.26
C PRO A 237 7.26 -21.13 -2.34
N ALA A 238 7.92 -22.28 -2.48
CA ALA A 238 9.08 -22.66 -1.67
C ALA A 238 10.23 -21.63 -1.71
N SER A 239 10.43 -20.96 -2.86
CA SER A 239 11.41 -19.88 -3.00
C SER A 239 11.09 -18.70 -2.07
N THR A 240 9.83 -18.28 -2.03
CA THR A 240 9.38 -17.18 -1.18
C THR A 240 9.38 -17.58 0.29
N GLU A 241 8.91 -18.78 0.63
CA GLU A 241 8.98 -19.32 2.00
C GLU A 241 10.41 -19.32 2.53
N TYR A 242 11.36 -19.78 1.71
CA TYR A 242 12.77 -19.77 2.07
C TYR A 242 13.26 -18.35 2.36
N VAL A 243 13.01 -17.39 1.46
CA VAL A 243 13.48 -16.01 1.60
C VAL A 243 12.94 -15.34 2.87
N ILE A 244 11.66 -15.53 3.20
CA ILE A 244 11.06 -14.92 4.41
C ILE A 244 11.38 -15.69 5.71
N SER A 245 12.03 -16.85 5.61
CA SER A 245 12.43 -17.65 6.77
C SER A 245 13.73 -17.15 7.42
N LYS A 246 13.98 -17.62 8.65
CA LYS A 246 15.24 -17.42 9.36
C LYS A 246 16.48 -17.88 8.57
N SER A 247 16.34 -18.92 7.75
CA SER A 247 17.45 -19.49 7.00
C SER A 247 17.73 -18.76 5.68
N GLY A 248 16.75 -18.02 5.14
CA GLY A 248 16.91 -17.25 3.92
C GLY A 248 17.42 -15.85 4.20
N ALA A 249 16.52 -14.87 4.28
CA ALA A 249 16.90 -13.50 4.57
C ALA A 249 17.24 -13.27 6.05
N GLY A 250 16.96 -14.21 6.95
CA GLY A 250 17.13 -14.03 8.39
C GLY A 250 15.82 -13.66 9.09
N GLN A 251 15.91 -13.36 10.38
CA GLN A 251 14.73 -13.01 11.19
C GLN A 251 14.02 -11.75 10.65
N LEU A 252 12.72 -11.85 10.40
CA LEU A 252 11.86 -10.70 10.14
C LEU A 252 11.52 -9.97 11.44
N ASP A 253 11.52 -8.65 11.42
CA ASP A 253 11.00 -7.83 12.51
C ASP A 253 9.48 -7.66 12.42
N LEU A 254 8.93 -7.69 11.21
CA LEU A 254 7.51 -7.55 10.96
C LEU A 254 7.08 -8.35 9.73
N LEU A 255 6.03 -9.15 9.89
CA LEU A 255 5.32 -9.82 8.79
C LEU A 255 3.88 -9.29 8.73
N ILE A 256 3.53 -8.70 7.59
CA ILE A 256 2.17 -8.26 7.27
C ILE A 256 1.64 -9.21 6.20
N ILE A 257 0.54 -9.89 6.49
CA ILE A 257 0.02 -10.99 5.66
C ILE A 257 -1.51 -10.95 5.54
N ASP A 258 -2.02 -11.39 4.38
CA ASP A 258 -3.43 -11.65 4.11
C ASP A 258 -4.07 -12.55 5.19
N THR A 259 -5.23 -12.12 5.71
CA THR A 259 -6.09 -12.93 6.57
C THR A 259 -7.58 -12.71 6.27
N LEU A 260 -8.00 -12.90 5.02
CA LEU A 260 -9.36 -12.58 4.57
C LEU A 260 -10.49 -13.33 5.29
N TYR A 261 -10.30 -14.61 5.61
CA TYR A 261 -11.32 -15.45 6.25
C TYR A 261 -10.81 -16.09 7.55
N LYS A 262 -11.65 -16.06 8.59
CA LYS A 262 -11.35 -16.63 9.92
C LYS A 262 -11.09 -18.14 9.92
N TYR A 263 -11.60 -18.88 8.93
CA TYR A 263 -11.60 -20.36 8.90
C TYR A 263 -10.71 -20.99 7.83
N ARG A 264 -9.89 -20.22 7.09
CA ARG A 264 -8.79 -20.84 6.33
C ARG A 264 -7.62 -21.06 7.29
N ALA A 265 -7.75 -22.09 8.12
CA ALA A 265 -6.73 -22.51 9.10
C ALA A 265 -6.05 -23.82 8.69
N ASP A 266 -5.91 -24.07 7.38
CA ASP A 266 -5.10 -25.20 6.88
C ASP A 266 -3.76 -24.73 6.27
N VAL A 267 -3.51 -23.42 6.23
CA VAL A 267 -2.23 -22.84 5.78
C VAL A 267 -1.85 -21.71 6.73
N ILE A 268 -1.11 -22.07 7.78
CA ILE A 268 -0.52 -21.18 8.81
C ILE A 268 -1.57 -20.50 9.70
N SER A 269 -1.54 -20.82 11.00
CA SER A 269 -2.35 -20.18 12.02
C SER A 269 -2.15 -18.65 12.01
N SER A 270 -3.12 -17.92 11.47
CA SER A 270 -3.16 -16.46 11.48
C SER A 270 -3.55 -15.95 12.88
N THR A 271 -2.60 -16.04 13.79
CA THR A 271 -2.53 -15.13 14.93
C THR A 271 -1.72 -13.92 14.46
N CYS A 272 -2.22 -12.71 14.71
CA CYS A 272 -1.41 -11.50 14.56
C CYS A 272 -0.25 -11.63 15.56
N TRP A 273 0.90 -12.12 15.11
CA TRP A 273 2.09 -12.34 15.93
C TRP A 273 2.80 -11.01 16.13
N THR A 274 2.61 -10.42 17.31
CA THR A 274 3.49 -9.39 17.88
C THR A 274 4.51 -10.03 18.83
N GLY A 275 5.07 -11.18 18.44
CA GLY A 275 6.04 -11.94 19.22
C GLY A 275 7.28 -12.26 18.40
N ARG A 276 8.47 -12.04 18.99
CA ARG A 276 9.77 -12.45 18.41
C ARG A 276 9.73 -13.95 18.13
N LEU A 277 10.05 -14.36 16.90
CA LEU A 277 10.15 -15.78 16.53
C LEU A 277 11.33 -16.43 17.29
N PRO A 278 11.13 -17.63 17.89
CA PRO A 278 12.14 -18.34 18.71
C PRO A 278 13.35 -18.76 17.89
#